data_AF-A0A2S7PRS0-F1
#
_entry.id   AF-A0A2S7PRS0-F1
#
_cell.length_a   1.000
_cell.length_b   1.000
_cell.length_c   1.000
_cell.angle_alpha   90.00
_cell.angle_beta   90.00
_cell.angle_gamma   90.00
#
_symmetry.space_group_name_H-M   'P 1'
#
loop_
_entity.id
_entity.type
_entity.pdbx_description
1 polymer ?
#
loop_
_entity_poly.entity_id
_entity_poly.type
_entity_poly.pdbx_seq_one_letter_code
_entity_poly.pdbx_strand_id
1 'polypeptide(L)'
;MLIAVLFCAGNIEDALQSPTGFPLIEIFNQATGSISGATGMTVIIILAQILACIGIIVTASQMTWVFAREKGIPGYNYLSKVEPKTALPLWSIGLTMTITILLSLINLGSSTALNAVLSLVTAGFYSSILLACVVLLIKRCVSCNP
;
A
#
# COMPACT_ATOMS: atom_id res chain seq x y z
N MET A 1 -7.70 -12.79 -5.58
CA MET A 1 -6.34 -13.13 -6.10
C MET A 1 -5.80 -14.40 -5.48
N LEU A 2 -5.74 -14.54 -4.14
CA LEU A 2 -5.12 -15.70 -3.49
C LEU A 2 -5.63 -17.07 -4.00
N ILE A 3 -6.95 -17.24 -4.13
CA ILE A 3 -7.57 -18.51 -4.59
C ILE A 3 -7.21 -18.83 -6.05
N ALA A 4 -7.19 -17.83 -6.94
CA ALA A 4 -6.81 -18.03 -8.34
C ALA A 4 -5.32 -18.39 -8.48
N VAL A 5 -4.46 -17.79 -7.66
CA VAL A 5 -3.03 -18.10 -7.61
C VAL A 5 -2.79 -19.53 -7.07
N LEU A 6 -3.50 -19.92 -6.01
CA LEU A 6 -3.44 -21.28 -5.47
C LEU A 6 -3.96 -22.34 -6.44
N PHE A 7 -4.92 -22.00 -7.30
CA PHE A 7 -5.44 -22.92 -8.33
C PHE A 7 -4.46 -23.10 -9.50
N CYS A 8 -3.66 -22.08 -9.80
CA CYS A 8 -2.63 -22.14 -10.85
C CYS A 8 -1.25 -22.62 -10.35
N ALA A 9 -1.01 -22.61 -9.04
CA ALA A 9 0.22 -23.09 -8.42
C ALA A 9 0.16 -24.60 -8.24
N GLY A 10 0.66 -25.36 -9.22
CA GLY A 10 0.70 -26.82 -9.17
C GLY A 10 1.57 -27.35 -8.02
N ASN A 11 2.79 -26.83 -7.84
CA ASN A 11 3.71 -27.25 -6.79
C ASN A 11 4.25 -26.03 -6.02
N ILE A 12 3.73 -25.82 -4.82
CA ILE A 12 4.01 -24.62 -3.99
C ILE A 12 5.43 -24.66 -3.41
N GLU A 13 6.00 -25.85 -3.21
CA GLU A 13 7.38 -26.03 -2.72
C GLU A 13 8.44 -25.43 -3.67
N ASP A 14 8.31 -25.60 -4.99
CA ASP A 14 9.28 -25.05 -5.97
C ASP A 14 9.16 -23.52 -6.10
N ALA A 15 7.95 -22.97 -5.92
CA ALA A 15 7.72 -21.52 -5.96
C ALA A 15 8.29 -20.79 -4.73
N LEU A 16 8.39 -21.48 -3.58
CA LEU A 16 8.99 -20.95 -2.36
C LEU A 16 10.52 -21.02 -2.36
N GLN A 17 11.11 -21.92 -3.16
CA GLN A 17 12.57 -22.10 -3.28
C GLN A 17 13.21 -21.38 -4.48
N SER A 18 12.41 -20.73 -5.35
CA SER A 18 12.93 -20.06 -6.54
C SER A 18 13.84 -18.86 -6.19
N PRO A 19 15.06 -18.78 -6.75
CA PRO A 19 16.09 -17.78 -6.43
C PRO A 19 15.76 -16.34 -6.85
N THR A 20 14.58 -16.11 -7.42
CA THR A 20 14.09 -14.80 -7.87
C THR A 20 13.52 -13.94 -6.74
N GLY A 21 13.25 -14.52 -5.56
CA GLY A 21 12.73 -13.81 -4.39
C GLY A 21 11.27 -13.35 -4.50
N PHE A 22 10.61 -13.61 -5.64
CA PHE A 22 9.20 -13.28 -5.87
C PHE A 22 8.43 -14.52 -6.38
N PRO A 23 7.66 -15.20 -5.51
CA PRO A 23 7.00 -16.47 -5.83
C PRO A 23 5.96 -16.34 -6.96
N LEU A 24 5.44 -15.13 -7.21
CA LEU A 24 4.50 -14.86 -8.31
C LEU A 24 5.08 -15.14 -9.70
N ILE A 25 6.36 -14.83 -9.92
CA ILE A 25 6.99 -14.98 -11.24
C ILE A 25 7.13 -16.47 -11.60
N GLU A 26 7.50 -17.28 -10.60
CA GLU A 26 7.62 -18.73 -10.75
C GLU A 26 6.26 -19.39 -11.00
N ILE A 27 5.21 -18.96 -10.28
CA ILE A 27 3.84 -19.49 -10.48
C ILE A 27 3.33 -19.15 -11.90
N PHE A 28 3.62 -17.94 -12.42
CA PHE A 28 3.28 -17.61 -13.81
C PHE A 28 4.09 -18.41 -14.82
N ASN A 29 5.33 -18.76 -14.51
CA ASN A 29 6.16 -19.60 -15.37
C ASN A 29 5.67 -21.05 -15.38
N GLN A 30 5.33 -21.60 -14.22
CA GLN A 30 4.74 -22.94 -14.09
C GLN A 30 3.36 -23.05 -14.73
N ALA A 31 2.53 -22.01 -14.64
CA ALA A 31 1.19 -21.99 -15.24
C ALA A 31 1.21 -21.83 -16.78
N THR A 32 2.23 -21.15 -17.33
CA THR A 32 2.28 -20.83 -18.77
C THR A 32 3.16 -21.81 -19.56
N GLY A 33 4.08 -22.52 -18.91
CA GLY A 33 4.98 -23.48 -19.56
C GLY A 33 5.97 -22.86 -20.56
N SER A 34 6.06 -21.54 -20.63
CA SER A 34 6.93 -20.80 -21.55
C SER A 34 7.42 -19.48 -20.94
N ILE A 35 8.74 -19.29 -20.96
CA ILE A 35 9.46 -18.17 -20.33
C ILE A 35 9.04 -16.81 -20.94
N SER A 36 8.73 -16.77 -22.24
CA SER A 36 8.34 -15.53 -22.93
C SER A 36 6.93 -15.06 -22.53
N GLY A 37 5.99 -15.99 -22.36
CA GLY A 37 4.62 -15.70 -21.91
C GLY A 37 4.58 -15.24 -20.46
N ALA A 38 5.32 -15.90 -19.57
CA ALA A 38 5.41 -15.54 -18.16
C ALA A 38 6.06 -14.15 -17.95
N THR A 39 7.08 -13.82 -18.76
CA THR A 39 7.73 -12.50 -18.72
C THR A 39 6.75 -11.40 -19.15
N GLY A 40 5.97 -11.62 -20.22
CA GLY A 40 4.98 -10.65 -20.68
C GLY A 40 3.89 -10.34 -19.65
N MET A 41 3.35 -11.36 -18.98
CA MET A 41 2.36 -11.18 -17.92
C MET A 41 2.95 -10.45 -16.70
N THR A 42 4.20 -10.77 -16.34
CA THR A 42 4.89 -10.13 -15.21
C THR A 42 5.11 -8.63 -15.47
N VAL A 43 5.50 -8.23 -16.68
CA VAL A 43 5.69 -6.82 -17.03
C VAL A 43 4.38 -6.03 -16.91
N ILE A 44 3.25 -6.59 -17.34
CA ILE A 44 1.94 -5.95 -17.22
C ILE A 44 1.58 -5.71 -15.74
N ILE A 45 1.83 -6.69 -14.88
CA ILE A 45 1.57 -6.57 -13.44
C ILE A 45 2.46 -5.50 -12.81
N ILE A 46 3.76 -5.45 -13.17
CA ILE A 46 4.68 -4.42 -12.69
C ILE A 46 4.18 -3.02 -13.08
N LEU A 47 3.76 -2.83 -14.34
CA LEU A 47 3.20 -1.55 -14.80
C LEU A 47 1.94 -1.16 -14.01
N ALA A 48 1.02 -2.10 -13.79
CA ALA A 48 -0.16 -1.87 -12.96
C ALA A 48 0.21 -1.49 -11.53
N GLN A 49 1.23 -2.14 -10.95
CA GLN A 49 1.70 -1.85 -9.60
C GLN A 49 2.30 -0.44 -9.49
N ILE A 50 3.05 0.01 -10.50
CA ILE A 50 3.60 1.38 -10.54
C ILE A 50 2.46 2.41 -10.53
N LEU A 51 1.43 2.20 -11.36
CA LEU A 51 0.26 3.08 -11.40
C LEU A 51 -0.49 3.10 -10.05
N ALA A 52 -0.64 1.94 -9.41
CA ALA A 52 -1.24 1.83 -8.08
C ALA A 52 -0.43 2.57 -7.01
N CYS A 53 0.90 2.44 -7.02
CA CYS A 53 1.79 3.14 -6.10
C CYS A 53 1.66 4.66 -6.24
N ILE A 54 1.59 5.19 -7.46
CA ILE A 54 1.36 6.62 -7.70
C ILE A 54 0.02 7.05 -7.08
N GLY A 55 -1.04 6.26 -7.28
CA GLY A 55 -2.35 6.52 -6.68
C GLY A 55 -2.31 6.58 -5.15
N ILE A 56 -1.63 5.64 -4.51
CA ILE A 56 -1.49 5.60 -3.05
C ILE A 56 -0.75 6.83 -2.53
N ILE A 57 0.33 7.26 -3.20
CA ILE A 57 1.09 8.46 -2.81
C ILE A 57 0.21 9.72 -2.90
N VAL A 58 -0.61 9.83 -3.96
CA VAL A 58 -1.55 10.94 -4.13
C VAL A 58 -2.59 10.94 -3.01
N THR A 59 -3.21 9.80 -2.71
CA THR A 59 -4.21 9.68 -1.65
C THR A 59 -3.61 9.98 -0.27
N ALA A 60 -2.42 9.45 0.04
CA ALA A 60 -1.74 9.71 1.31
C ALA A 60 -1.43 11.20 1.49
N SER A 61 -0.98 11.87 0.44
CA SER A 61 -0.67 13.30 0.47
C SER A 61 -1.93 14.16 0.70
N GLN A 62 -3.07 13.75 0.14
CA GLN A 62 -4.37 14.38 0.38
C GLN A 62 -4.85 14.17 1.81
N MET A 63 -4.72 12.95 2.36
CA MET A 63 -5.07 12.65 3.75
C MET A 63 -4.28 13.52 4.73
N THR A 64 -2.96 13.62 4.51
CA THR A 64 -2.08 14.47 5.32
C THR A 64 -2.46 15.96 5.20
N TRP A 65 -2.87 16.43 4.03
CA TRP A 65 -3.32 17.82 3.85
C TRP A 65 -4.63 18.11 4.59
N VAL A 66 -5.62 17.20 4.52
CA VAL A 66 -6.87 17.33 5.29
C VAL A 66 -6.56 17.33 6.79
N PHE A 67 -5.68 16.46 7.25
CA PHE A 67 -5.28 16.41 8.67
C PHE A 67 -4.55 17.69 9.11
N ALA A 68 -3.75 18.29 8.24
CA ALA A 68 -3.13 19.60 8.48
C ALA A 68 -4.17 20.73 8.60
N ARG A 69 -5.26 20.68 7.83
CA ARG A 69 -6.35 21.66 7.89
C ARG A 69 -7.10 21.63 9.22
N GLU A 70 -7.22 20.44 9.83
CA GLU A 70 -7.83 20.26 11.16
C GLU A 70 -6.88 20.66 12.32
N LYS A 71 -5.75 21.32 12.04
CA LYS A 71 -4.69 21.70 13.02
C LYS A 71 -4.12 20.50 13.80
N GLY A 72 -4.23 19.28 13.27
CA GLY A 72 -3.83 18.04 13.94
C GLY A 72 -2.32 17.79 14.03
N ILE A 73 -1.48 18.64 13.44
CA ILE A 73 -0.02 18.45 13.36
C ILE A 73 0.78 19.68 13.80
N PRO A 74 1.88 19.50 14.56
CA PRO A 74 2.80 20.59 14.85
C PRO A 74 3.43 21.07 13.53
N GLY A 75 3.28 22.37 13.22
CA GLY A 75 3.70 22.93 11.92
C GLY A 75 2.59 23.07 10.87
N TYR A 76 1.31 22.95 11.27
CA TYR A 76 0.13 23.12 10.40
C TYR A 76 0.18 24.38 9.51
N ASN A 77 0.82 25.47 9.95
CA ASN A 77 0.94 26.72 9.18
C ASN A 77 1.75 26.56 7.87
N TYR A 78 2.71 25.63 7.81
CA TYR A 78 3.51 25.37 6.60
C TYR A 78 2.90 24.22 5.78
N LEU A 79 2.33 23.21 6.44
CA LEU A 79 1.75 22.02 5.80
C LEU A 79 0.34 22.25 5.22
N SER A 80 -0.40 23.22 5.76
CA SER A 80 -1.72 23.64 5.23
C SER A 80 -1.59 24.65 4.07
N LYS A 81 -0.40 25.22 3.85
CA LYS A 81 -0.17 26.24 2.83
C LYS A 81 -0.14 25.59 1.44
N VAL A 82 -1.23 25.74 0.71
CA VAL A 82 -1.35 25.30 -0.69
C VAL A 82 -0.72 26.36 -1.60
N GLU A 83 0.19 25.95 -2.47
CA GLU A 83 0.76 26.82 -3.49
C GLU A 83 -0.32 27.16 -4.54
N PRO A 84 -0.68 28.44 -4.75
CA PRO A 84 -1.83 28.82 -5.59
C PRO A 84 -1.64 28.51 -7.07
N LYS A 85 -0.40 28.26 -7.51
CA LYS A 85 -0.08 27.95 -8.93
C LYS A 85 -0.31 26.51 -9.32
N THR A 86 -0.27 25.57 -8.38
CA THR A 86 -0.30 24.13 -8.68
C THR A 86 -1.47 23.44 -7.98
N ALA A 87 -2.15 24.10 -7.02
CA ALA A 87 -3.22 23.54 -6.20
C ALA A 87 -2.85 22.22 -5.49
N LEU A 88 -1.57 21.83 -5.53
CA LEU A 88 -1.02 20.62 -4.94
C LEU A 88 -0.29 20.99 -3.63
N PRO A 89 -0.55 20.28 -2.53
CA PRO A 89 0.13 20.51 -1.26
C PRO A 89 1.55 19.92 -1.29
N LEU A 90 2.49 20.63 -1.93
CA LEU A 90 3.88 20.18 -2.14
C LEU A 90 4.60 19.85 -0.82
N TRP A 91 4.34 20.61 0.26
CA TRP A 91 4.91 20.36 1.58
C TRP A 91 4.42 19.04 2.21
N SER A 92 3.15 18.69 1.98
CA SER A 92 2.55 17.42 2.45
C SER A 92 3.15 16.21 1.71
N ILE A 93 3.38 16.37 0.41
CA ILE A 93 4.03 15.35 -0.44
C ILE A 93 5.48 15.15 0.03
N GLY A 94 6.23 16.24 0.27
CA GLY A 94 7.60 16.18 0.76
C GLY A 94 7.73 15.42 2.08
N LEU A 95 6.87 15.72 3.06
CA LEU A 95 6.85 15.02 4.35
C LEU A 95 6.56 13.52 4.17
N THR A 96 5.55 13.17 3.37
CA THR A 96 5.18 11.77 3.09
C THR A 96 6.32 11.02 2.39
N MET A 97 7.03 11.70 1.48
CA MET A 97 8.20 11.15 0.80
C MET A 97 9.37 10.94 1.76
N THR A 98 9.66 11.90 2.65
CA THR A 98 10.72 11.75 3.66
C THR A 98 10.45 10.56 4.59
N ILE A 99 9.21 10.39 5.06
CA ILE A 99 8.83 9.23 5.88
C ILE A 99 9.02 7.93 5.09
N THR A 100 8.60 7.89 3.82
CA THR A 100 8.75 6.71 2.96
C THR A 100 10.22 6.36 2.73
N ILE A 101 11.10 7.36 2.57
CA ILE A 101 12.55 7.16 2.43
C ILE A 101 13.15 6.61 3.73
N LEU A 102 12.78 7.15 4.89
CA LEU A 102 13.23 6.65 6.18
C LEU A 102 12.79 5.20 6.43
N LEU A 103 11.55 4.86 6.05
CA LEU A 103 11.04 3.49 6.16
C LEU A 103 11.74 2.55 5.17
N SER A 104 12.07 3.03 3.97
CA SER A 104 12.88 2.30 2.99
C SER A 104 14.31 2.07 3.50
N LEU A 105 14.90 2.99 4.27
CA LEU A 105 16.22 2.79 4.87
C LEU A 105 16.24 1.63 5.88
N ILE A 106 15.16 1.41 6.61
CA ILE A 106 15.03 0.29 7.57
C ILE A 106 15.07 -1.07 6.85
N ASN A 107 14.65 -1.12 5.58
CA ASN A 107 14.67 -2.37 4.81
C ASN A 107 16.09 -2.93 4.61
N LEU A 108 17.13 -2.09 4.62
CA LEU A 108 18.52 -2.55 4.41
C LEU A 108 19.15 -3.18 5.66
N GLY A 109 18.62 -2.90 6.86
CA GLY A 109 19.29 -3.24 8.11
C GLY A 109 18.96 -4.62 8.68
N SER A 110 17.70 -5.06 8.62
CA SER A 110 17.28 -6.34 9.21
C SER A 110 15.93 -6.84 8.67
N SER A 111 15.88 -8.12 8.32
CA SER A 111 14.64 -8.81 7.95
C SER A 111 13.63 -8.88 9.09
N THR A 112 14.07 -8.84 10.35
CA THR A 112 13.16 -8.85 11.51
C THR A 112 12.45 -7.50 11.66
N ALA A 113 13.17 -6.40 11.47
CA ALA A 113 12.60 -5.05 11.51
C ALA A 113 11.58 -4.84 10.39
N LEU A 114 11.88 -5.34 9.18
CA LEU A 114 10.94 -5.31 8.05
C LEU A 114 9.64 -6.05 8.36
N ASN A 115 9.72 -7.30 8.84
CA ASN A 115 8.53 -8.09 9.15
C ASN A 115 7.66 -7.45 10.26
N ALA A 116 8.30 -6.82 11.25
CA ALA A 116 7.59 -6.09 12.31
C ALA A 116 6.85 -4.86 11.76
N VAL A 117 7.49 -4.06 10.89
CA VAL A 117 6.87 -2.90 10.24
C VAL A 117 5.71 -3.32 9.35
N LEU A 118 5.88 -4.35 8.53
CA LEU A 118 4.82 -4.87 7.67
C LEU A 118 3.61 -5.32 8.49
N SER A 119 3.85 -6.06 9.57
CA SER A 119 2.79 -6.52 10.48
C SER A 119 2.04 -5.34 11.12
N LEU A 120 2.77 -4.30 11.53
CA LEU A 120 2.19 -3.09 12.09
C LEU A 120 1.32 -2.34 11.07
N VAL A 121 1.79 -2.18 9.83
CA VAL A 121 1.03 -1.54 8.75
C VAL A 121 -0.25 -2.32 8.45
N THR A 122 -0.16 -3.64 8.32
CA THR A 122 -1.30 -4.52 8.09
C THR A 122 -2.33 -4.44 9.23
N ALA A 123 -1.88 -4.48 10.49
CA ALA A 123 -2.75 -4.29 11.65
C ALA A 123 -3.41 -2.90 11.64
N GLY A 124 -2.67 -1.86 11.26
CA GLY A 124 -3.17 -0.50 11.07
C GLY A 124 -4.29 -0.43 10.03
N PHE A 125 -4.12 -1.05 8.87
CA PHE A 125 -5.17 -1.11 7.85
C PHE A 125 -6.42 -1.84 8.34
N TYR A 126 -6.27 -3.00 8.97
CA TYR A 126 -7.41 -3.73 9.53
C TYR A 126 -8.14 -2.93 10.60
N SER A 127 -7.41 -2.29 11.51
CA SER A 127 -8.00 -1.46 12.56
C SER A 127 -8.79 -0.26 11.98
N SER A 128 -8.27 0.37 10.92
CA SER A 128 -8.92 1.50 10.26
C SER A 128 -10.25 1.08 9.61
N ILE A 129 -10.27 -0.10 8.97
CA ILE A 129 -11.49 -0.66 8.37
C ILE A 129 -12.50 -1.06 9.45
N LEU A 130 -12.05 -1.68 10.55
CA LEU A 130 -12.92 -2.03 11.68
C LEU A 130 -13.58 -0.80 12.28
N LEU A 131 -12.82 0.28 12.52
CA LEU A 131 -13.36 1.53 13.03
C LEU A 131 -14.41 2.12 12.07
N ALA A 132 -14.15 2.11 10.77
CA ALA A 132 -15.13 2.56 9.77
C ALA A 132 -16.43 1.73 9.81
N CYS A 133 -16.34 0.41 9.91
CA CYS A 133 -17.50 -0.47 10.06
C CYS A 133 -18.31 -0.15 11.32
N VAL A 134 -17.64 0.05 12.46
CA VAL A 134 -18.31 0.37 13.73
C VAL A 134 -19.05 1.70 13.66
N VAL A 135 -18.44 2.76 13.10
CA VAL A 135 -19.09 4.06 12.94
C VAL A 135 -20.32 3.96 12.03
N LEU A 136 -20.23 3.19 10.93
CA LEU A 136 -21.37 2.95 10.04
C LEU A 136 -22.50 2.16 10.72
N LEU A 137 -22.15 1.18 11.57
CA LEU A 137 -23.13 0.43 12.36
C LEU A 137 -23.81 1.32 13.40
N ILE A 138 -23.07 2.14 14.15
CA ILE A 138 -23.64 3.08 15.12
C ILE A 138 -24.57 4.06 14.41
N LYS A 139 -24.17 4.61 13.26
CA LYS A 139 -25.01 5.52 12.49
C LYS A 139 -26.30 4.85 12.01
N ARG A 140 -26.23 3.58 11.60
CA ARG A 140 -27.44 2.80 11.24
C ARG A 140 -28.32 2.50 12.46
N CYS A 141 -27.74 2.13 13.61
CA CYS A 141 -28.49 1.87 14.83
C CYS A 141 -29.18 3.12 15.38
N VAL A 142 -28.51 4.27 15.38
CA VAL A 142 -29.09 5.55 15.82
C VAL A 142 -30.18 6.02 14.86
N SER A 143 -30.02 5.83 13.55
CA SER A 143 -31.05 6.19 12.57
C SER A 143 -32.27 5.23 12.56
N CYS A 144 -32.17 4.08 13.23
CA CYS A 144 -33.26 3.12 13.42
C CYS A 144 -33.94 3.24 14.79
N ASN A 145 -33.50 4.14 15.67
CA ASN A 145 -34.15 4.40 16.95
C ASN A 145 -35.11 5.59 16.77
N PRO A 146 -36.45 5.37 16.70
CA PRO A 146 -37.44 6.44 16.56
C PRO A 146 -37.50 7.35 17.78
#